data_AF-A0A7W2EN31-F1
#
_entry.id   AF-A0A7W2EN31-F1
#
_cell.length_a   1.000
_cell.length_b   1.000
_cell.length_c   1.000
_cell.angle_alpha   90.00
_cell.angle_beta   90.00
_cell.angle_gamma   90.00
#
_symmetry.space_group_name_H-M   'P 1'
#
loop_
_entity.id
_entity.type
_entity.pdbx_description
1 polymer ?
#
loop_
_entity_poly.entity_id
_entity_poly.type
_entity_poly.pdbx_seq_one_letter_code
_entity_poly.pdbx_strand_id
1 'polypeptide(L)'
;HVEYETATRHYAHVDCPGHADYIKNMITGAAQMDGAILVCSAADGPMPQTREHILLARQVGVPYIIVFLNKCDLVDDAELLELVEMEVRELLSKYEFPGDDLPIVKGSARMALDGDTGPLGEQAIMQLADALDSYIPTPERAVDGAFLMPVEDVFSISGRGTVVTGRVERGVIKVGEEIEIVGIKDTVKTTCTGVEMFRKLLDQGQAGDNV
;
A
#
# COMPACT_ATOMS: atom_id res chain seq x y z
N HIS A 1 -8.34 -6.00 -3.33
CA HIS A 1 -6.96 -6.45 -3.10
C HIS A 1 -6.59 -7.33 -4.28
N VAL A 2 -5.49 -7.02 -4.96
CA VAL A 2 -4.92 -7.82 -6.05
C VAL A 2 -3.48 -8.11 -5.67
N GLU A 3 -3.05 -9.34 -5.89
CA GLU A 3 -1.68 -9.77 -5.61
C GLU A 3 -0.92 -9.94 -6.91
N TYR A 4 0.35 -9.55 -6.92
CA TYR A 4 1.26 -9.77 -8.03
C TYR A 4 2.70 -9.82 -7.52
N GLU A 5 3.59 -10.32 -8.35
CA GLU A 5 5.01 -10.46 -8.02
C GLU A 5 5.88 -9.85 -9.10
N THR A 6 7.00 -9.27 -8.66
CA THR A 6 8.14 -8.96 -9.51
C THR A 6 9.20 -10.04 -9.29
N ALA A 7 10.34 -9.92 -9.98
CA ALA A 7 11.46 -10.85 -9.76
C ALA A 7 12.01 -10.81 -8.32
N THR A 8 11.78 -9.71 -7.60
CA THR A 8 12.38 -9.44 -6.29
C THR A 8 11.39 -9.43 -5.14
N ARG A 9 10.10 -9.17 -5.39
CA ARG A 9 9.11 -8.93 -4.33
C ARG A 9 7.72 -9.46 -4.67
N HIS A 10 6.97 -9.72 -3.60
CA HIS A 10 5.54 -10.00 -3.66
C HIS A 10 4.77 -8.77 -3.18
N TYR A 11 3.76 -8.36 -3.93
CA TYR A 11 2.97 -7.16 -3.68
C TYR A 11 1.52 -7.52 -3.36
N ALA A 12 0.96 -6.84 -2.36
CA ALA A 12 -0.47 -6.78 -2.11
C ALA A 12 -0.96 -5.37 -2.46
N HIS A 13 -1.74 -5.25 -3.53
CA HIS A 13 -2.23 -3.98 -4.04
C HIS A 13 -3.69 -3.76 -3.63
N VAL A 14 -3.96 -2.61 -3.03
CA VAL A 14 -5.33 -2.17 -2.69
C VAL A 14 -5.68 -0.98 -3.58
N ASP A 15 -6.69 -1.16 -4.42
CA ASP A 15 -7.25 -0.07 -5.21
C ASP A 15 -8.27 0.69 -4.36
N CYS A 16 -7.97 1.94 -4.05
CA CYS A 16 -8.83 2.81 -3.26
C CYS A 16 -9.57 3.78 -4.19
N PRO A 17 -10.92 3.75 -4.23
CA PRO A 17 -11.68 4.65 -5.08
C PRO A 17 -11.46 6.11 -4.66
N GLY A 18 -11.23 6.99 -5.63
CA GLY A 18 -10.89 8.38 -5.38
C GLY A 18 -12.04 9.34 -5.05
N HIS A 19 -13.25 8.82 -4.82
CA HIS A 19 -14.43 9.64 -4.54
C HIS A 19 -14.56 9.87 -3.03
N ALA A 20 -15.08 11.04 -2.63
CA ALA A 20 -15.24 11.45 -1.23
C ALA A 20 -15.95 10.41 -0.35
N ASP A 21 -16.84 9.60 -0.94
CA ASP A 21 -17.60 8.56 -0.25
C ASP A 21 -16.74 7.35 0.18
N TYR A 22 -15.57 7.16 -0.43
CA TYR A 22 -14.67 6.03 -0.18
C TYR A 22 -13.42 6.40 0.64
N ILE A 23 -13.33 7.65 1.10
CA ILE A 23 -12.25 8.12 2.00
C ILE A 23 -12.15 7.24 3.25
N LYS A 24 -13.28 6.72 3.75
CA LYS A 24 -13.28 5.80 4.91
C LYS A 24 -12.48 4.52 4.66
N ASN A 25 -12.62 3.94 3.45
CA ASN A 25 -11.88 2.74 3.06
C ASN A 25 -10.40 3.05 2.84
N MET A 26 -10.09 4.25 2.35
CA MET A 26 -8.72 4.74 2.26
C MET A 26 -8.10 4.90 3.65
N ILE A 27 -8.81 5.45 4.65
CA ILE A 27 -8.25 5.67 6.00
C ILE A 27 -7.87 4.35 6.67
N THR A 28 -8.71 3.32 6.62
CA THR A 28 -8.41 2.02 7.24
C THR A 28 -7.36 1.23 6.48
N GLY A 29 -7.31 1.34 5.14
CA GLY A 29 -6.33 0.64 4.31
C GLY A 29 -4.96 1.33 4.24
N ALA A 30 -4.92 2.66 4.23
CA ALA A 30 -3.71 3.43 4.01
C ALA A 30 -2.79 3.50 5.23
N ALA A 31 -3.33 3.32 6.44
CA ALA A 31 -2.51 3.15 7.66
C ALA A 31 -1.56 1.94 7.57
N GLN A 32 -1.86 0.98 6.70
CA GLN A 32 -1.07 -0.23 6.49
C GLN A 32 -0.20 -0.18 5.22
N MET A 33 -0.24 0.92 4.44
CA MET A 33 0.47 1.00 3.16
C MET A 33 1.93 1.41 3.33
N ASP A 34 2.82 0.55 2.85
CA ASP A 34 4.27 0.82 2.80
C ASP A 34 4.63 1.85 1.71
N GLY A 35 3.73 2.08 0.74
CA GLY A 35 3.82 3.14 -0.25
C GLY A 35 2.58 3.18 -1.15
N ALA A 36 2.46 4.23 -1.96
CA ALA A 36 1.31 4.42 -2.85
C ALA A 36 1.73 4.79 -4.28
N ILE A 37 0.86 4.44 -5.24
CA ILE A 37 0.97 4.85 -6.64
C ILE A 37 -0.04 5.97 -6.88
N LEU A 38 0.45 7.19 -7.11
CA LEU A 38 -0.39 8.31 -7.52
C LEU A 38 -0.56 8.28 -9.04
N VAL A 39 -1.76 7.94 -9.49
CA VAL A 39 -2.10 8.00 -10.93
C VAL A 39 -2.65 9.39 -11.25
N CYS A 40 -1.96 10.12 -12.13
CA CYS A 40 -2.38 11.43 -12.61
C CYS A 40 -2.49 11.41 -14.14
N SER A 41 -3.52 12.06 -14.68
CA SER A 41 -3.74 12.14 -16.12
C SER A 41 -2.85 13.23 -16.71
N ALA A 42 -1.98 12.88 -17.65
CA ALA A 42 -1.15 13.83 -18.38
C ALA A 42 -1.98 14.85 -19.19
N ALA A 43 -3.19 14.47 -19.61
CA ALA A 43 -4.09 15.36 -20.35
C ALA A 43 -4.86 16.33 -19.46
N ASP A 44 -5.17 15.93 -18.21
CA ASP A 44 -6.02 16.71 -17.30
C ASP A 44 -5.21 17.45 -16.22
N GLY A 45 -3.97 16.99 -15.94
CA GLY A 45 -3.13 17.51 -14.87
C GLY A 45 -3.66 17.17 -13.46
N PRO A 46 -3.09 17.81 -12.42
CA PRO A 46 -3.50 17.60 -11.03
C PRO A 46 -4.86 18.23 -10.73
N MET A 47 -5.86 17.36 -10.50
CA MET A 47 -7.23 17.75 -10.18
C MET A 47 -7.43 17.96 -8.67
N PRO A 48 -8.54 18.58 -8.22
CA PRO A 48 -8.84 18.74 -6.78
C PRO A 48 -8.75 17.42 -5.99
N GLN A 49 -9.23 16.31 -6.57
CA GLN A 49 -9.14 14.97 -5.98
C GLN A 49 -7.68 14.50 -5.81
N THR A 50 -6.79 14.82 -6.76
CA THR A 50 -5.34 14.53 -6.64
C THR A 50 -4.77 15.19 -5.39
N ARG A 51 -5.16 16.44 -5.11
CA ARG A 51 -4.71 17.18 -3.92
C ARG A 51 -5.22 16.53 -2.63
N GLU A 52 -6.49 16.12 -2.62
CA GLU A 52 -7.10 15.44 -1.46
C GLU A 52 -6.41 14.10 -1.17
N HIS A 53 -6.10 13.30 -2.19
CA HIS A 53 -5.39 12.03 -1.97
C HIS A 53 -3.97 12.20 -1.46
N ILE A 54 -3.22 13.18 -1.96
CA ILE A 54 -1.86 13.45 -1.46
C ILE A 54 -1.94 13.88 0.01
N LEU A 55 -2.87 14.77 0.35
CA LEU A 55 -3.08 15.20 1.72
C LEU A 55 -3.46 14.03 2.64
N LEU A 56 -4.39 13.18 2.20
CA LEU A 56 -4.82 12.00 2.97
C LEU A 56 -3.67 11.01 3.14
N ALA A 57 -2.92 10.70 2.08
CA ALA A 57 -1.76 9.82 2.13
C ALA A 57 -0.73 10.31 3.15
N ARG A 58 -0.51 11.63 3.22
CA ARG A 58 0.36 12.22 4.25
C ARG A 58 -0.22 12.07 5.66
N GLN A 59 -1.52 12.34 5.85
CA GLN A 59 -2.17 12.27 7.16
C GLN A 59 -2.26 10.86 7.74
N VAL A 60 -2.43 9.85 6.89
CA VAL A 60 -2.48 8.43 7.29
C VAL A 60 -1.08 7.81 7.38
N GLY A 61 -0.03 8.56 7.05
CA GLY A 61 1.36 8.15 7.28
C GLY A 61 1.97 7.31 6.16
N VAL A 62 1.48 7.38 4.92
CA VAL A 62 2.11 6.71 3.78
C VAL A 62 3.52 7.30 3.58
N PRO A 63 4.59 6.48 3.68
CA PRO A 63 5.95 7.02 3.71
C PRO A 63 6.52 7.32 2.31
N TYR A 64 6.11 6.56 1.29
CA TYR A 64 6.63 6.70 -0.07
C TYR A 64 5.50 6.80 -1.11
N ILE A 65 5.67 7.69 -2.09
CA ILE A 65 4.76 7.83 -3.24
C ILE A 65 5.56 7.75 -4.53
N ILE A 66 5.05 6.97 -5.48
CA ILE A 66 5.50 6.95 -6.88
C ILE A 66 4.37 7.51 -7.74
N VAL A 67 4.70 8.27 -8.79
CA VAL A 67 3.69 8.83 -9.70
C VAL A 67 3.68 8.05 -11.01
N PHE A 68 2.48 7.73 -11.49
CA PHE A 68 2.26 7.29 -12.86
C PHE A 68 1.48 8.37 -13.62
N LEU A 69 2.17 9.09 -14.51
CA LEU A 69 1.54 10.02 -15.46
C LEU A 69 0.92 9.20 -16.59
N ASN A 70 -0.39 8.99 -16.49
CA ASN A 70 -1.19 8.17 -17.38
C ASN A 70 -1.76 9.00 -18.54
N LYS A 71 -2.26 8.33 -19.58
CA LYS A 71 -2.81 8.94 -20.80
C LYS A 71 -1.80 9.78 -21.60
N CYS A 72 -0.51 9.47 -21.52
CA CYS A 72 0.50 10.13 -22.35
C CYS A 72 0.29 9.91 -23.85
N ASP A 73 -0.49 8.89 -24.24
CA ASP A 73 -0.91 8.65 -25.63
C ASP A 73 -1.86 9.72 -26.18
N LEU A 74 -2.47 10.52 -25.31
CA LEU A 74 -3.36 11.61 -25.70
C LEU A 74 -2.66 12.97 -25.77
N VAL A 75 -1.35 13.02 -25.45
CA VAL A 75 -0.58 14.25 -25.35
C VAL A 75 0.61 14.17 -26.29
N ASP A 76 0.53 14.91 -27.39
CA ASP A 76 1.58 14.93 -28.44
C ASP A 76 2.67 15.97 -28.16
N ASP A 77 2.47 16.84 -27.16
CA ASP A 77 3.36 17.94 -26.82
C ASP A 77 4.22 17.62 -25.59
N ALA A 78 5.54 17.52 -25.80
CA ALA A 78 6.51 17.27 -24.75
C ALA A 78 6.57 18.40 -23.70
N GLU A 79 6.37 19.66 -24.11
CA GLU A 79 6.40 20.80 -23.18
C GLU A 79 5.22 20.73 -22.21
N LEU A 80 4.05 20.28 -22.68
CA LEU A 80 2.88 20.08 -21.83
C LEU A 80 3.11 18.96 -20.81
N LEU A 81 3.74 17.85 -21.22
CA LEU A 81 4.08 16.75 -20.31
C LEU A 81 5.06 17.19 -19.21
N GLU A 82 6.07 17.99 -19.57
CA GLU A 82 7.01 18.55 -18.61
C GLU A 82 6.33 19.52 -17.64
N LEU A 83 5.43 20.37 -18.14
CA LEU A 83 4.65 21.28 -17.30
C LEU A 83 3.78 20.52 -16.29
N VAL A 84 3.05 19.49 -16.73
CA VAL A 84 2.22 18.68 -15.84
C VAL A 84 3.07 17.93 -14.82
N GLU A 85 4.23 17.42 -15.23
CA GLU A 85 5.18 16.80 -14.30
C GLU A 85 5.63 17.79 -13.22
N MET A 86 6.01 19.01 -13.60
CA MET A 86 6.41 20.06 -12.66
C MET A 86 5.28 20.39 -11.68
N GLU A 87 4.04 20.56 -12.16
CA GLU A 87 2.89 20.83 -11.29
C GLU A 87 2.63 19.71 -10.28
N VAL A 88 2.80 18.44 -10.69
CA VAL A 88 2.66 17.29 -9.79
C VAL A 88 3.79 17.27 -8.75
N ARG A 89 5.04 17.55 -9.14
CA ARG A 89 6.17 17.64 -8.21
C ARG A 89 5.97 18.74 -7.19
N GLU A 90 5.58 19.95 -7.62
CA GLU A 90 5.28 21.07 -6.73
C GLU A 90 4.16 20.73 -5.74
N LEU A 91 3.12 20.04 -6.21
CA LEU A 91 2.01 19.63 -5.36
C LEU A 91 2.45 18.60 -4.30
N LEU A 92 3.30 17.64 -4.66
CA LEU A 92 3.85 16.66 -3.73
C LEU A 92 4.77 17.33 -2.69
N SER A 93 5.66 18.23 -3.14
CA SER A 93 6.52 19.04 -2.27
C SER A 93 5.73 19.90 -1.28
N LYS A 94 4.61 20.48 -1.72
CA LYS A 94 3.71 21.26 -0.85
C LYS A 94 3.14 20.45 0.31
N TYR A 95 2.94 19.15 0.13
CA TYR A 95 2.43 18.23 1.16
C TYR A 95 3.53 17.35 1.77
N GLU A 96 4.78 17.84 1.74
CA GLU A 96 5.94 17.24 2.42
C GLU A 96 6.35 15.86 1.90
N PHE A 97 6.02 15.54 0.65
CA PHE A 97 6.67 14.46 -0.09
C PHE A 97 7.90 15.00 -0.84
N PRO A 98 8.93 14.17 -1.10
CA PRO A 98 10.13 14.61 -1.82
C PRO A 98 9.85 14.73 -3.33
N GLY A 99 9.13 15.79 -3.73
CA GLY A 99 8.66 15.99 -5.10
C GLY A 99 9.76 15.98 -6.16
N ASP A 100 10.97 16.42 -5.82
CA ASP A 100 12.10 16.46 -6.75
C ASP A 100 12.79 15.10 -6.92
N ASP A 101 12.79 14.25 -5.88
CA ASP A 101 13.55 12.99 -5.85
C ASP A 101 12.68 11.75 -6.14
N LEU A 102 11.35 11.88 -6.06
CA LEU A 102 10.46 10.73 -6.27
C LEU A 102 10.37 10.32 -7.76
N PRO A 103 10.19 9.01 -8.05
CA PRO A 103 10.03 8.52 -9.41
C PRO A 103 8.69 8.95 -10.01
N ILE A 104 8.74 9.42 -11.26
CA ILE A 104 7.58 9.69 -12.10
C ILE A 104 7.75 8.88 -13.39
N VAL A 105 6.80 7.98 -13.65
CA VAL A 105 6.78 7.13 -14.85
C VAL A 105 5.68 7.63 -15.77
N LYS A 106 6.00 7.82 -17.06
CA LYS A 106 5.08 8.31 -18.09
C LYS A 106 4.60 7.14 -18.95
N GLY A 107 3.30 7.03 -19.17
CA GLY A 107 2.75 5.94 -19.96
C GLY A 107 1.25 6.04 -20.24
N SER A 108 0.73 4.95 -20.78
CA SER A 108 -0.68 4.72 -21.04
C SER A 108 -1.06 3.33 -20.55
N ALA A 109 -1.75 3.29 -19.40
CA ALA A 109 -2.28 2.04 -18.86
C ALA A 109 -3.27 1.36 -19.83
N ARG A 110 -3.93 2.15 -20.70
CA ARG A 110 -4.81 1.61 -21.73
C ARG A 110 -4.02 0.89 -22.83
N MET A 111 -2.99 1.53 -23.38
CA MET A 111 -2.15 0.88 -24.40
C MET A 111 -1.51 -0.40 -23.85
N ALA A 112 -1.03 -0.37 -22.60
CA ALA A 112 -0.50 -1.56 -21.93
C ALA A 112 -1.55 -2.67 -21.83
N LEU A 113 -2.79 -2.34 -21.44
CA LEU A 113 -3.88 -3.32 -21.34
C LEU A 113 -4.31 -3.87 -22.71
N ASP A 114 -4.22 -3.05 -23.76
CA ASP A 114 -4.52 -3.44 -25.15
C ASP A 114 -3.37 -4.26 -25.79
N GLY A 115 -2.27 -4.51 -25.06
CA GLY A 115 -1.14 -5.35 -25.48
C GLY A 115 -0.06 -4.62 -26.27
N ASP A 116 0.02 -3.29 -26.17
CA ASP A 116 1.10 -2.52 -26.78
C ASP A 116 2.42 -2.74 -26.02
N THR A 117 3.41 -3.31 -26.69
CA THR A 117 4.75 -3.61 -26.13
C THR A 117 5.73 -2.43 -26.22
N GLY A 118 5.25 -1.26 -26.62
CA GLY A 118 6.03 -0.06 -26.84
C GLY A 118 6.34 0.73 -25.55
N PRO A 119 7.05 1.87 -25.69
CA PRO A 119 7.53 2.65 -24.56
C PRO A 119 6.44 3.18 -23.62
N LEU A 120 5.26 3.53 -24.16
CA LEU A 120 4.13 4.03 -23.38
C LEU A 120 3.22 2.91 -22.86
N GLY A 121 3.29 1.70 -23.43
CA GLY A 121 2.46 0.55 -23.06
C GLY A 121 3.11 -0.30 -21.97
N GLU A 122 3.33 -1.59 -22.25
CA GLU A 122 3.89 -2.57 -21.31
C GLU A 122 5.23 -2.12 -20.71
N GLN A 123 6.09 -1.46 -21.49
CA GLN A 123 7.39 -1.01 -20.97
C GLN A 123 7.26 0.04 -19.86
N ALA A 124 6.25 0.92 -19.94
CA ALA A 124 5.99 1.89 -18.88
C ALA A 124 5.50 1.20 -17.60
N ILE A 125 4.71 0.12 -17.72
CA ILE A 125 4.29 -0.67 -16.55
C ILE A 125 5.46 -1.41 -15.92
N MET A 126 6.38 -1.94 -16.73
CA MET A 126 7.62 -2.55 -16.22
C MET A 126 8.52 -1.52 -15.53
N GLN A 127 8.66 -0.32 -16.08
CA GLN A 127 9.38 0.79 -15.43
C GLN A 127 8.72 1.19 -14.10
N LEU A 128 7.38 1.17 -14.03
CA LEU A 128 6.66 1.41 -12.79
C LEU A 128 6.94 0.31 -11.75
N ALA A 129 6.98 -0.96 -12.16
CA ALA A 129 7.36 -2.07 -11.29
C ALA A 129 8.81 -1.92 -10.79
N ASP A 130 9.75 -1.58 -11.66
CA ASP A 130 11.15 -1.34 -11.29
C ASP A 130 11.28 -0.16 -10.31
N ALA A 131 10.48 0.90 -10.49
CA ALA A 131 10.42 2.01 -9.56
C ALA A 131 9.87 1.58 -8.19
N LEU A 132 8.83 0.73 -8.15
CA LEU A 132 8.30 0.17 -6.90
C LEU A 132 9.35 -0.69 -6.16
N ASP A 133 10.14 -1.47 -6.88
CA ASP A 133 11.18 -2.32 -6.32
C ASP A 133 12.38 -1.49 -5.79
N SER A 134 12.75 -0.42 -6.49
CA SER A 134 13.95 0.36 -6.17
C SER A 134 13.71 1.50 -5.18
N TYR A 135 12.58 2.19 -5.27
CA TYR A 135 12.32 3.41 -4.51
C TYR A 135 11.65 3.15 -3.15
N ILE A 136 10.68 2.24 -3.11
CA ILE A 136 10.05 1.86 -1.85
C ILE A 136 10.96 0.82 -1.19
N PRO A 137 11.55 1.10 -0.01
CA PRO A 137 12.33 0.10 0.69
C PRO A 137 11.43 -1.06 1.10
N THR A 138 11.98 -2.28 1.12
CA THR A 138 11.29 -3.38 1.78
C THR A 138 11.07 -2.99 3.23
N PRO A 139 9.82 -2.97 3.72
CA PRO A 139 9.55 -2.56 5.09
C PRO A 139 10.34 -3.46 6.03
N GLU A 140 11.10 -2.84 6.94
CA GLU A 140 11.73 -3.58 8.02
C GLU A 140 10.61 -4.18 8.85
N ARG A 141 10.47 -5.52 8.76
CA ARG A 141 9.57 -6.22 9.66
C ARG A 141 10.10 -5.96 11.06
N ALA A 142 9.32 -5.28 11.89
CA ALA A 142 9.64 -5.02 13.27
C ALA A 142 9.54 -6.31 14.11
N VAL A 143 10.19 -7.39 13.68
CA VAL A 143 10.23 -8.69 14.36
C VAL A 143 10.97 -8.59 15.69
N ASP A 144 11.86 -7.61 15.80
CA ASP A 144 12.56 -7.26 17.03
C ASP A 144 11.64 -6.44 17.93
N GLY A 145 11.16 -7.06 19.01
CA GLY A 145 10.30 -6.41 20.00
C GLY A 145 9.21 -7.32 20.54
N ALA A 146 8.45 -6.81 21.51
CA ALA A 146 7.31 -7.53 22.06
C ALA A 146 6.17 -7.57 21.03
N PHE A 147 5.57 -8.75 20.84
CA PHE A 147 4.45 -8.96 19.93
C PHE A 147 3.33 -7.94 20.16
N LEU A 148 2.86 -7.32 19.06
CA LEU A 148 1.71 -6.43 19.03
C LEU A 148 0.92 -6.72 17.75
N MET A 149 -0.38 -6.94 17.91
CA MET A 149 -1.31 -7.14 16.80
C MET A 149 -2.62 -6.42 17.12
N PRO A 150 -2.98 -5.36 16.38
CA PRO A 150 -4.31 -4.77 16.43
C PRO A 150 -5.36 -5.81 16.01
N VAL A 151 -6.42 -5.93 16.79
CA VAL A 151 -7.54 -6.83 16.45
C VAL A 151 -8.44 -6.13 15.43
N GLU A 152 -8.56 -6.72 14.25
CA GLU A 152 -9.46 -6.24 13.18
C GLU A 152 -10.86 -6.85 13.32
N ASP A 153 -10.95 -8.16 13.56
CA ASP A 153 -12.22 -8.86 13.73
C ASP A 153 -12.09 -10.06 14.70
N VAL A 154 -13.22 -10.55 15.20
CA VAL A 154 -13.29 -11.66 16.17
C VAL A 154 -14.35 -12.67 15.78
N PHE A 155 -13.93 -13.92 15.66
CA PHE A 155 -14.78 -15.07 15.33
C PHE A 155 -14.81 -16.08 16.46
N SER A 156 -15.86 -16.88 16.52
CA SER A 156 -15.93 -18.07 17.38
C SER A 156 -16.14 -19.29 16.50
N ILE A 157 -15.17 -20.20 16.50
CA ILE A 157 -15.19 -21.41 15.67
C ILE A 157 -15.45 -22.61 16.59
N SER A 158 -16.57 -23.30 16.34
CA SER A 158 -16.94 -24.51 17.09
C SER A 158 -15.80 -25.54 17.08
N GLY A 159 -15.35 -25.92 18.28
CA GLY A 159 -14.27 -26.90 18.45
C GLY A 159 -12.85 -26.34 18.39
N ARG A 160 -12.66 -25.06 18.02
CA ARG A 160 -11.35 -24.37 18.07
C ARG A 160 -11.31 -23.24 19.10
N GLY A 161 -12.44 -22.58 19.36
CA GLY A 161 -12.54 -21.46 20.30
C GLY A 161 -12.61 -20.11 19.60
N THR A 162 -12.20 -19.06 20.31
CA THR A 162 -12.18 -17.68 19.81
C THR A 162 -10.97 -17.48 18.90
N VAL A 163 -11.20 -16.92 17.71
CA VAL A 163 -10.17 -16.54 16.74
C VAL A 163 -10.23 -15.03 16.57
N VAL A 164 -9.08 -14.37 16.67
CA VAL A 164 -8.93 -12.94 16.40
C VAL A 164 -8.11 -12.80 15.13
N THR A 165 -8.48 -11.87 14.25
CA THR A 165 -7.74 -11.62 13.00
C THR A 165 -7.09 -10.25 13.04
N GLY A 166 -5.95 -10.11 12.39
CA GLY A 166 -5.32 -8.82 12.16
C GLY A 166 -3.93 -8.92 11.56
N ARG A 167 -3.38 -7.76 11.18
CA ARG A 167 -1.99 -7.64 10.78
C ARG A 167 -1.10 -7.56 12.03
N VAL A 168 -0.09 -8.43 12.14
CA VAL A 168 0.92 -8.31 13.18
C VAL A 168 1.70 -7.02 12.94
N GLU A 169 1.67 -6.09 13.87
CA GLU A 169 2.32 -4.78 13.73
C GLU A 169 3.79 -4.84 14.13
N ARG A 170 4.12 -5.60 15.18
CA ARG A 170 5.51 -5.90 15.56
C ARG A 170 5.64 -7.22 16.30
N GLY A 171 6.87 -7.69 16.41
CA GLY A 171 7.28 -8.90 17.09
C GLY A 171 6.97 -10.17 16.29
N VAL A 172 7.14 -11.30 16.97
CA VAL A 172 6.79 -12.62 16.48
C VAL A 172 5.92 -13.26 17.55
N ILE A 173 4.83 -13.91 17.14
CA ILE A 173 4.03 -14.77 18.00
C ILE A 173 4.22 -16.22 17.59
N LYS A 174 4.54 -17.07 18.55
CA LYS A 174 4.61 -18.52 18.35
C LYS A 174 3.45 -19.22 19.02
N VAL A 175 3.03 -20.33 18.44
CA VAL A 175 2.03 -21.19 19.07
C VAL A 175 2.57 -21.66 20.43
N GLY A 176 1.78 -21.42 21.48
CA GLY A 176 2.10 -21.73 22.87
C GLY A 176 2.60 -20.54 23.71
N GLU A 177 2.83 -19.37 23.12
CA GLU A 177 3.26 -18.19 23.87
C GLU A 177 2.09 -17.52 24.64
N GLU A 178 2.40 -16.98 25.82
CA GLU A 178 1.46 -16.17 26.61
C GLU A 178 1.35 -14.77 26.00
N ILE A 179 0.12 -14.28 25.84
CA ILE A 179 -0.21 -12.95 25.33
C ILE A 179 -1.12 -12.22 26.31
N GLU A 180 -1.09 -10.89 26.23
CA GLU A 180 -2.00 -10.01 26.96
C GLU A 180 -2.93 -9.30 25.98
N ILE A 181 -4.23 -9.35 26.26
CA ILE A 181 -5.23 -8.58 25.52
C ILE A 181 -5.39 -7.25 26.25
N VAL A 182 -4.86 -6.18 25.65
CA VAL A 182 -4.84 -4.82 26.21
C VAL A 182 -5.79 -3.92 25.42
N GLY A 183 -6.54 -3.04 26.09
CA GLY A 183 -7.41 -2.09 25.40
C GLY A 183 -8.50 -1.50 26.29
N ILE A 184 -9.74 -1.48 25.79
CA ILE A 184 -10.89 -0.80 26.41
C ILE A 184 -11.28 -1.40 27.78
N LYS A 185 -11.02 -2.71 27.97
CA LYS A 185 -11.32 -3.45 29.21
C LYS A 185 -10.02 -3.76 29.96
N ASP A 186 -10.16 -4.22 31.20
CA ASP A 186 -9.04 -4.71 32.00
C ASP A 186 -8.22 -5.75 31.25
N THR A 187 -6.90 -5.67 31.39
CA THR A 187 -5.96 -6.55 30.70
C THR A 187 -6.13 -7.99 31.15
N VAL A 188 -6.25 -8.90 30.18
CA VAL A 188 -6.40 -10.34 30.43
C VAL A 188 -5.24 -11.10 29.77
N LYS A 189 -4.67 -12.04 30.52
CA LYS A 189 -3.67 -13.00 30.03
C LYS A 189 -4.33 -14.21 29.41
N THR A 190 -3.80 -14.67 28.29
CA THR A 190 -4.20 -15.92 27.64
C THR A 190 -3.02 -16.52 26.87
N THR A 191 -3.21 -17.69 26.27
CA THR A 191 -2.17 -18.36 25.48
C THR A 191 -2.58 -18.41 24.02
N CYS A 192 -1.65 -18.11 23.10
CA CYS A 192 -1.85 -18.34 21.68
C CYS A 192 -1.83 -19.85 21.41
N THR A 193 -2.96 -20.43 21.00
CA THR A 193 -3.08 -21.88 20.74
C THR A 193 -2.91 -22.26 19.28
N GLY A 194 -2.85 -21.29 18.37
CA GLY A 194 -2.68 -21.51 16.94
C GLY A 194 -2.51 -20.19 16.17
N VAL A 195 -1.82 -20.26 15.04
CA VAL A 195 -1.69 -19.16 14.06
C VAL A 195 -2.10 -19.71 12.70
N GLU A 196 -2.92 -18.99 11.94
CA GLU A 196 -3.42 -19.42 10.63
C GLU A 196 -3.30 -18.28 9.62
N MET A 197 -2.83 -18.57 8.41
CA MET A 197 -2.83 -17.61 7.29
C MET A 197 -3.40 -18.29 6.05
N PHE A 198 -4.43 -17.71 5.42
CA PHE A 198 -5.08 -18.27 4.22
C PHE A 198 -5.44 -19.77 4.35
N ARG A 199 -6.02 -20.19 5.48
CA ARG A 199 -6.38 -21.59 5.79
C ARG A 199 -5.20 -22.56 5.94
N LYS A 200 -3.99 -22.05 6.10
CA LYS A 200 -2.78 -22.84 6.41
C LYS A 200 -2.38 -22.58 7.85
N LEU A 201 -2.17 -23.66 8.60
CA LEU A 201 -1.62 -23.59 9.95
C LEU A 201 -0.14 -23.22 9.88
N LEU A 202 0.26 -22.28 10.73
CA LEU A 202 1.63 -21.83 10.88
C LEU A 202 2.09 -22.08 12.32
N ASP A 203 3.38 -22.38 12.48
CA ASP A 203 4.01 -22.52 13.80
C ASP A 203 4.25 -21.14 14.47
N GLN A 204 4.31 -20.08 13.66
CA GLN A 204 4.50 -18.70 14.10
C GLN A 204 3.89 -17.70 13.11
N GLY A 205 3.55 -16.51 13.61
CA GLY A 205 3.24 -15.32 12.81
C GLY A 205 4.19 -14.19 13.17
N GLN A 206 4.54 -13.34 12.21
CA GLN A 206 5.53 -12.27 12.41
C GLN A 206 5.03 -10.93 11.87
N ALA A 207 5.68 -9.84 12.31
CA ALA A 207 5.38 -8.48 11.85
C ALA A 207 5.19 -8.41 10.32
N GLY A 208 4.05 -7.85 9.91
CA GLY A 208 3.61 -7.72 8.52
C GLY A 208 2.65 -8.81 8.04
N ASP A 209 2.57 -9.96 8.73
CA ASP A 209 1.66 -11.06 8.39
C ASP A 209 0.20 -10.71 8.76
N ASN A 210 -0.74 -11.03 7.86
CA ASN A 210 -2.18 -11.03 8.15
C ASN A 210 -2.60 -12.44 8.59
N VAL A 211 -2.90 -12.61 9.88
CA VAL A 211 -3.20 -13.91 10.53
C VAL A 211 -4.52 -13.90 11.31
#